data_AF-A1XCH6-F1
#
_entry.id   AF-A1XCH6-F1
#
_cell.length_a   1.000
_cell.length_b   1.000
_cell.length_c   1.000
_cell.angle_alpha   90.00
_cell.angle_beta   90.00
_cell.angle_gamma   90.00
#
_symmetry.space_group_name_H-M   'P 1'
#
loop_
_entity.id
_entity.type
_entity.pdbx_description
1 polymer ?
#
loop_
_entity_poly.entity_id
_entity_poly.type
_entity_poly.pdbx_seq_one_letter_code
_entity_poly.pdbx_strand_id
1 'polypeptide(L)'
;VKFITTDDFINDWTDALRFNRTNEFKKAYRNVDLLLVDDIQLLADKENVQEEFFNTFNAITRDGHQIVLTSDKLPKDIKGIEDRLVSRFAMGYSANLTQPDPETKIAILKNKAEESQIEISYDVLSEIANAVNTNVRDLEGVFKKVVAKIKISNSEVTVDAIREILKDLNFERSTIVTIPGIQESVAEYFNLTVSDLVGKSRVKEIVIPRQIAMYLAREL
;
A
#
# COMPACT_ATOMS: atom_id res chain seq x y z
N VAL A 1 0.42 27.83 -3.91
CA VAL A 1 0.40 26.36 -3.62
C VAL A 1 1.78 25.92 -3.12
N LYS A 2 1.85 25.13 -2.05
CA LYS A 2 3.10 24.54 -1.54
C LYS A 2 2.89 23.05 -1.24
N PHE A 3 3.80 22.20 -1.72
CA PHE A 3 3.88 20.79 -1.38
C PHE A 3 5.10 20.54 -0.50
N ILE A 4 4.92 19.74 0.54
CA ILE A 4 5.98 19.33 1.47
C ILE A 4 5.73 17.91 1.96
N THR A 5 6.80 17.22 2.36
CA THR A 5 6.68 16.09 3.27
C THR A 5 6.67 16.59 4.71
N THR A 6 6.16 15.77 5.63
CA THR A 6 6.23 16.07 7.06
C THR A 6 7.68 16.12 7.56
N ASP A 7 8.59 15.31 7.00
CA ASP A 7 10.02 15.35 7.32
C ASP A 7 10.67 16.68 6.91
N ASP A 8 10.33 17.21 5.72
CA ASP A 8 10.80 18.53 5.29
C ASP A 8 10.35 19.62 6.28
N PHE A 9 9.09 19.55 6.74
CA PHE A 9 8.57 20.49 7.74
C PHE A 9 9.34 20.43 9.06
N ILE A 10 9.65 19.22 9.54
CA ILE A 10 10.43 18.99 10.77
C ILE A 10 11.84 19.58 10.62
N ASN A 11 12.50 19.30 9.49
CA ASN A 11 13.86 19.77 9.23
C ASN A 11 13.90 21.30 9.12
N ASP A 12 13.00 21.89 8.33
CA ASP A 12 12.89 23.34 8.18
C ASP A 12 12.62 24.04 9.50
N TRP A 13 11.76 23.46 10.36
CA TRP A 13 11.48 24.04 11.68
C TRP A 13 12.70 23.97 12.58
N THR A 14 13.40 22.83 12.59
CA THR A 14 14.61 22.63 13.39
C THR A 14 15.71 23.60 12.98
N ASP A 15 15.92 23.79 11.68
CA ASP A 15 16.88 24.75 11.14
C ASP A 15 16.48 26.20 11.45
N ALA A 16 15.19 26.53 11.34
CA ALA A 16 14.68 27.83 11.70
C ALA A 16 14.91 28.17 13.18
N LEU A 17 14.78 27.19 14.08
CA LEU A 17 15.15 27.36 15.49
C LEU A 17 16.66 27.55 15.66
N ARG A 18 17.47 26.71 15.02
CA ARG A 18 18.94 26.75 15.13
C ARG A 18 19.54 28.08 14.65
N PHE A 19 19.03 28.61 13.54
CA PHE A 19 19.53 29.85 12.93
C PHE A 19 18.72 31.09 13.31
N ASN A 20 17.77 30.97 14.24
CA ASN A 20 16.86 32.03 14.67
C ASN A 20 16.08 32.70 13.51
N ARG A 21 15.64 31.88 12.54
CA ARG A 21 14.88 32.27 11.33
C ARG A 21 13.42 31.85 11.38
N THR A 22 12.84 31.77 12.57
CA THR A 22 11.45 31.33 12.78
C THR A 22 10.42 32.18 12.04
N ASN A 23 10.69 33.49 11.84
CA ASN A 23 9.81 34.37 11.07
C ASN A 23 9.80 34.04 9.57
N GLU A 24 10.94 33.64 9.01
CA GLU A 24 11.06 33.23 7.61
C GLU A 24 10.30 31.93 7.39
N PHE A 25 10.47 30.96 8.28
CA PHE A 25 9.69 29.72 8.31
C PHE A 25 8.19 30.01 8.31
N LYS A 26 7.70 30.82 9.27
CA LYS A 26 6.27 31.15 9.38
C LYS A 26 5.73 31.79 8.10
N LYS A 27 6.46 32.72 7.48
CA LYS A 27 6.05 33.30 6.19
C LYS A 27 6.00 32.24 5.08
N ALA A 28 7.01 31.39 4.99
CA ALA A 28 7.11 30.38 3.95
C ALA A 28 6.03 29.28 4.02
N TYR A 29 5.47 29.05 5.21
CA TYR A 29 4.46 28.01 5.43
C TYR A 29 3.03 28.55 5.58
N ARG A 30 2.85 29.79 6.08
CA ARG A 30 1.52 30.35 6.34
C ARG A 30 0.98 31.25 5.22
N ASN A 31 1.84 31.74 4.32
CA ASN A 31 1.43 32.60 3.20
C ASN A 31 1.21 31.77 1.92
N VAL A 32 0.25 30.84 1.96
CA VAL A 32 -0.07 29.94 0.84
C VAL A 32 -1.58 29.74 0.71
N ASP A 33 -2.08 29.68 -0.53
CA ASP A 33 -3.51 29.41 -0.78
C ASP A 33 -3.89 27.93 -0.61
N LEU A 34 -2.89 27.05 -0.76
CA LEU A 34 -3.02 25.61 -0.66
C LEU A 34 -1.72 25.03 -0.10
N LEU A 35 -1.83 24.31 1.02
CA LEU A 35 -0.76 23.52 1.62
C LEU A 35 -1.05 22.02 1.45
N LEU A 36 -0.15 21.32 0.78
CA LEU A 36 -0.17 19.87 0.62
C LEU A 36 0.91 19.28 1.53
N VAL A 37 0.54 18.40 2.45
CA VAL A 37 1.47 17.77 3.40
C VAL A 37 1.38 16.26 3.27
N ASP A 38 2.52 15.65 2.94
CA ASP A 38 2.64 14.19 2.84
C ASP A 38 3.07 13.57 4.18
N ASP A 39 2.59 12.36 4.46
CA ASP A 39 3.01 11.52 5.59
C ASP A 39 2.88 12.16 6.99
N ILE A 40 1.69 12.68 7.33
CA ILE A 40 1.45 13.38 8.60
C ILE A 40 1.73 12.54 9.86
N GLN A 41 1.74 11.21 9.74
CA GLN A 41 2.09 10.28 10.80
C GLN A 41 3.50 10.51 11.36
N LEU A 42 4.40 11.13 10.60
CA LEU A 42 5.77 11.43 11.02
C LEU A 42 5.87 12.55 12.08
N LEU A 43 4.79 13.30 12.33
CA LEU A 43 4.71 14.25 13.44
C LEU A 43 4.63 13.57 14.81
N ALA A 44 4.29 12.28 14.87
CA ALA A 44 4.14 11.54 16.12
C ALA A 44 5.35 11.71 17.05
N ASP A 45 5.07 11.91 18.34
CA ASP A 45 6.06 12.08 19.42
C ASP A 45 7.00 13.30 19.28
N LYS A 46 6.71 14.22 18.36
CA LYS A 46 7.47 15.47 18.15
C LYS A 46 6.70 16.70 18.65
N GLU A 47 6.49 16.80 19.98
CA GLU A 47 5.65 17.83 20.63
C GLU A 47 5.89 19.27 20.10
N ASN A 48 7.14 19.73 20.09
CA ASN A 48 7.48 21.08 19.61
C ASN A 48 7.13 21.31 18.13
N VAL A 49 7.24 20.26 17.29
CA VAL A 49 6.90 20.35 15.87
C VAL A 49 5.38 20.30 15.69
N GLN A 50 4.69 19.45 16.46
CA GLN A 50 3.23 19.36 16.47
C GLN A 50 2.60 20.70 16.85
N GLU A 51 3.15 21.40 17.84
CA GLU A 51 2.68 22.73 18.22
C GLU A 51 2.81 23.75 17.08
N GLU A 52 3.97 23.81 16.43
CA GLU A 52 4.18 24.74 15.31
C GLU A 52 3.33 24.36 14.09
N PHE A 53 3.14 23.07 13.83
CA PHE A 53 2.24 22.59 12.79
C PHE A 53 0.78 22.98 13.09
N PHE A 54 0.32 22.80 14.33
CA PHE A 54 -1.01 23.24 14.76
C PHE A 54 -1.21 24.75 14.55
N ASN A 55 -0.21 25.56 14.90
CA ASN A 55 -0.26 27.00 14.68
C ASN A 55 -0.30 27.37 13.19
N THR A 56 0.45 26.65 12.36
CA THR A 56 0.47 26.82 10.89
C THR A 56 -0.87 26.43 10.28
N PHE A 57 -1.43 25.28 10.66
CA PHE A 57 -2.75 24.82 10.25
C PHE A 57 -3.83 25.88 10.55
N ASN A 58 -3.82 26.43 11.76
CA ASN A 58 -4.78 27.44 12.18
C ASN A 58 -4.63 28.75 11.41
N ALA A 59 -3.41 29.17 11.10
CA ALA A 59 -3.19 30.38 10.31
C ALA A 59 -3.79 30.25 8.91
N ILE A 60 -3.50 29.15 8.23
CA ILE A 60 -3.97 28.89 6.86
C ILE A 60 -5.49 28.75 6.82
N THR A 61 -6.07 27.93 7.71
CA THR A 61 -7.52 27.70 7.72
C THR A 61 -8.33 28.93 8.14
N ARG A 62 -7.82 29.76 9.06
CA ARG A 62 -8.47 31.01 9.44
C ARG A 62 -8.55 31.99 8.27
N ASP A 63 -7.56 31.98 7.41
CA ASP A 63 -7.49 32.85 6.24
C ASP A 63 -8.31 32.28 5.05
N GLY A 64 -9.00 31.15 5.24
CA GLY A 64 -9.87 30.52 4.23
C GLY A 64 -9.11 29.69 3.19
N HIS A 65 -7.82 29.46 3.41
CA HIS A 65 -6.96 28.69 2.50
C HIS A 65 -7.07 27.18 2.76
N GLN A 66 -6.72 26.39 1.73
CA GLN A 66 -6.93 24.95 1.73
C GLN A 66 -5.72 24.20 2.30
N ILE A 67 -6.00 23.12 3.03
CA ILE A 67 -4.99 22.13 3.45
C ILE A 67 -5.40 20.76 2.93
N VAL A 68 -4.45 19.99 2.41
CA VAL A 68 -4.61 18.57 2.08
C VAL A 68 -3.50 17.80 2.78
N LEU A 69 -3.89 16.74 3.48
CA LEU A 69 -2.98 15.90 4.25
C LEU A 69 -3.11 14.47 3.72
N THR A 70 -1.99 13.75 3.68
CA THR A 70 -1.99 12.29 3.49
C THR A 70 -1.58 11.62 4.79
N SER A 71 -2.02 10.38 4.97
CA SER A 71 -1.53 9.53 6.05
C SER A 71 -1.71 8.06 5.73
N ASP A 72 -0.76 7.24 6.20
CA ASP A 72 -0.87 5.77 6.20
C ASP A 72 -1.93 5.24 7.18
N LYS A 73 -2.33 6.05 8.16
CA LYS A 73 -3.26 5.67 9.23
C LYS A 73 -4.36 6.71 9.37
N LEU A 74 -5.51 6.27 9.89
CA LEU A 74 -6.55 7.23 10.26
C LEU A 74 -6.02 8.14 11.38
N PRO A 75 -6.42 9.43 11.43
CA PRO A 75 -5.96 10.37 12.44
C PRO A 75 -6.05 9.86 13.89
N LYS A 76 -7.08 9.05 14.20
CA LYS A 76 -7.31 8.47 15.53
C LYS A 76 -6.35 7.33 15.89
N ASP A 77 -5.73 6.72 14.90
CA ASP A 77 -4.84 5.56 15.06
C ASP A 77 -3.35 5.96 15.06
N ILE A 78 -3.04 7.25 14.84
CA ILE A 78 -1.69 7.79 14.92
C ILE A 78 -1.33 8.03 16.38
N LYS A 79 -0.70 7.02 17.00
CA LYS A 79 -0.15 7.15 18.36
C LYS A 79 0.90 8.26 18.40
N GLY A 80 0.90 9.05 19.48
CA GLY A 80 1.88 10.12 19.68
C GLY A 80 1.51 11.45 19.03
N ILE A 81 0.35 11.56 18.36
CA ILE A 81 -0.23 12.85 17.93
C ILE A 81 -1.12 13.40 19.06
N GLU A 82 -1.05 14.71 19.30
CA GLU A 82 -1.92 15.41 20.24
C GLU A 82 -3.40 15.39 19.80
N ASP A 83 -4.31 15.19 20.75
CA ASP A 83 -5.76 15.13 20.50
C ASP A 83 -6.31 16.35 19.75
N ARG A 84 -5.72 17.53 19.98
CA ARG A 84 -6.12 18.76 19.28
C ARG A 84 -5.84 18.67 17.78
N LEU A 85 -4.75 18.06 17.35
CA LEU A 85 -4.43 17.84 15.94
C LEU A 85 -5.36 16.79 15.34
N VAL A 86 -5.64 15.69 16.06
CA VAL A 86 -6.62 14.68 15.64
C VAL A 86 -7.98 15.32 15.35
N SER A 87 -8.43 16.21 16.23
CA SER A 87 -9.67 16.98 16.05
C SER A 87 -9.64 17.89 14.81
N ARG A 88 -8.49 18.53 14.52
CA ARG A 88 -8.27 19.33 13.30
C ARG A 88 -8.28 18.50 12.02
N PHE A 89 -7.77 17.27 12.07
CA PHE A 89 -7.81 16.39 10.91
C PHE A 89 -9.22 15.85 10.69
N ALA A 90 -9.96 15.58 11.76
CA ALA A 90 -11.32 15.04 11.70
C ALA A 90 -12.40 16.05 11.30
N MET A 91 -12.17 17.36 11.44
CA MET A 91 -13.12 18.39 10.99
C MET A 91 -13.14 18.57 9.46
N GLY A 92 -12.14 18.04 8.75
CA GLY A 92 -12.08 18.08 7.29
C GLY A 92 -12.83 16.93 6.62
N TYR A 93 -12.78 16.89 5.29
CA TYR A 93 -13.20 15.72 4.53
C TYR A 93 -12.11 14.65 4.58
N SER A 94 -12.47 13.43 4.98
CA SER A 94 -11.58 12.27 5.01
C SER A 94 -12.03 11.26 3.97
N ALA A 95 -11.15 10.95 3.02
CA ALA A 95 -11.33 9.88 2.06
C ALA A 95 -10.31 8.77 2.34
N ASN A 96 -10.79 7.53 2.40
CA ASN A 96 -9.94 6.37 2.55
C ASN A 96 -9.56 5.81 1.17
N LEU A 97 -8.29 5.49 0.98
CA LEU A 97 -7.80 4.81 -0.22
C LEU A 97 -7.63 3.32 0.07
N THR A 98 -8.38 2.49 -0.63
CA THR A 98 -8.29 1.03 -0.55
C THR A 98 -7.48 0.47 -1.72
N GLN A 99 -7.10 -0.80 -1.62
CA GLN A 99 -6.53 -1.51 -2.77
C GLN A 99 -7.50 -1.46 -3.95
N PRO A 100 -7.02 -1.20 -5.18
CA PRO A 100 -7.86 -1.20 -6.36
C PRO A 100 -8.32 -2.62 -6.70
N ASP A 101 -9.54 -2.73 -7.23
CA ASP A 101 -10.06 -3.96 -7.81
C ASP A 101 -9.30 -4.32 -9.11
N PRO A 102 -9.42 -5.57 -9.61
CA PRO A 102 -8.72 -6.01 -10.81
C PRO A 102 -8.98 -5.14 -12.05
N GLU A 103 -10.20 -4.63 -12.24
CA GLU A 103 -10.53 -3.80 -13.39
C GLU A 103 -9.83 -2.45 -13.30
N THR A 104 -9.82 -1.85 -12.10
CA THR A 104 -9.08 -0.62 -11.82
C THR A 104 -7.56 -0.82 -11.98
N LYS A 105 -7.00 -1.96 -11.54
CA LYS A 105 -5.57 -2.29 -11.77
C LYS A 105 -5.25 -2.33 -13.26
N ILE A 106 -6.08 -2.98 -14.07
CA ILE A 106 -5.89 -3.03 -15.53
C ILE A 106 -5.97 -1.63 -16.13
N ALA A 107 -6.91 -0.80 -15.70
CA ALA A 107 -7.02 0.59 -16.16
C ALA A 107 -5.77 1.42 -15.81
N ILE A 108 -5.22 1.27 -14.60
CA ILE A 108 -3.95 1.89 -14.19
C ILE A 108 -2.81 1.44 -15.12
N LEU A 109 -2.67 0.13 -15.33
CA LEU A 109 -1.63 -0.42 -16.19
C LEU A 109 -1.77 0.03 -17.65
N LYS A 110 -3.00 0.12 -18.16
CA LYS A 110 -3.30 0.61 -19.51
C LYS A 110 -2.86 2.07 -19.67
N ASN A 111 -3.23 2.93 -18.72
CA ASN A 111 -2.78 4.32 -18.72
C ASN A 111 -1.24 4.41 -18.67
N LYS A 112 -0.57 3.56 -17.89
CA LYS A 112 0.90 3.50 -17.83
C LYS A 112 1.53 3.01 -19.14
N ALA A 113 0.88 2.12 -19.87
CA ALA A 113 1.30 1.68 -21.20
C ALA A 113 1.20 2.80 -22.24
N GLU A 114 0.10 3.55 -22.20
CA GLU A 114 -0.09 4.75 -23.04
C GLU A 114 0.97 5.82 -22.72
N GLU A 115 1.21 6.13 -21.44
CA GLU A 115 2.28 7.04 -20.99
C GLU A 115 3.68 6.59 -21.45
N SER A 116 3.91 5.27 -21.47
CA SER A 116 5.20 4.68 -21.87
C SER A 116 5.34 4.51 -23.39
N GLN A 117 4.29 4.83 -24.15
CA GLN A 117 4.20 4.65 -25.61
C GLN A 117 4.50 3.21 -26.05
N ILE A 118 4.00 2.22 -25.31
CA ILE A 118 4.16 0.80 -25.66
C ILE A 118 2.78 0.17 -25.80
N GLU A 119 2.61 -0.59 -26.88
CA GLU A 119 1.43 -1.42 -27.07
C GLU A 119 1.59 -2.73 -26.31
N ILE A 120 0.66 -2.99 -25.41
CA ILE A 120 0.64 -4.20 -24.57
C ILE A 120 -0.76 -4.78 -24.64
N SER A 121 -0.85 -6.10 -24.90
CA SER A 121 -2.14 -6.78 -25.01
C SER A 121 -2.88 -6.80 -23.67
N TYR A 122 -4.21 -6.86 -23.75
CA TYR A 122 -5.06 -6.96 -22.57
C TYR A 122 -4.71 -8.18 -21.70
N ASP A 123 -4.44 -9.33 -22.32
CA ASP A 123 -4.13 -10.58 -21.62
C ASP A 123 -2.88 -10.45 -20.75
N VAL A 124 -1.86 -9.75 -21.25
CA VAL A 124 -0.65 -9.41 -20.50
C VAL A 124 -0.99 -8.53 -19.29
N LEU A 125 -1.75 -7.44 -19.50
CA LEU A 125 -2.10 -6.52 -18.41
C LEU A 125 -2.95 -7.23 -17.35
N SER A 126 -3.85 -8.10 -17.77
CA SER A 126 -4.69 -8.90 -16.88
C SER A 126 -3.85 -9.87 -16.04
N GLU A 127 -2.85 -10.54 -16.62
CA GLU A 127 -1.97 -11.44 -15.85
C GLU A 127 -1.15 -10.67 -14.81
N ILE A 128 -0.66 -9.47 -15.13
CA ILE A 128 0.02 -8.61 -14.15
C ILE A 128 -0.95 -8.17 -13.03
N ALA A 129 -2.16 -7.71 -13.39
CA ALA A 129 -3.16 -7.25 -12.43
C ALA A 129 -3.63 -8.35 -11.46
N ASN A 130 -3.71 -9.59 -11.94
CA ASN A 130 -4.11 -10.75 -11.15
C ASN A 130 -2.97 -11.28 -10.25
N ALA A 131 -1.72 -11.16 -10.69
CA ALA A 131 -0.57 -11.61 -9.92
C ALA A 131 -0.23 -10.66 -8.76
N VAL A 132 -0.37 -9.34 -8.96
CA VAL A 132 0.02 -8.35 -7.96
C VAL A 132 -1.16 -7.98 -7.04
N ASN A 133 -1.20 -8.59 -5.85
CA ASN A 133 -2.26 -8.38 -4.85
C ASN A 133 -1.86 -7.49 -3.66
N THR A 134 -0.74 -6.77 -3.77
CA THR A 134 -0.19 -5.97 -2.67
C THR A 134 -0.62 -4.50 -2.73
N ASN A 135 0.01 -3.68 -3.58
CA ASN A 135 -0.27 -2.25 -3.67
C ASN A 135 0.06 -1.73 -5.09
N VAL A 136 -0.38 -0.50 -5.39
CA VAL A 136 -0.18 0.12 -6.71
C VAL A 136 1.31 0.34 -7.03
N ARG A 137 2.16 0.57 -6.03
CA ARG A 137 3.60 0.75 -6.24
C ARG A 137 4.27 -0.53 -6.75
N ASP A 138 3.90 -1.68 -6.19
CA ASP A 138 4.35 -2.98 -6.66
C ASP A 138 3.83 -3.28 -8.06
N LEU A 139 2.56 -2.94 -8.33
CA LEU A 139 1.92 -3.09 -9.64
C LEU A 139 2.69 -2.30 -10.72
N GLU A 140 3.02 -1.04 -10.42
CA GLU A 140 3.85 -0.19 -11.29
C GLU A 140 5.28 -0.71 -11.41
N GLY A 141 5.85 -1.27 -10.33
CA GLY A 141 7.19 -1.85 -10.32
C GLY A 141 7.30 -3.05 -11.28
N VAL A 142 6.33 -3.96 -11.23
CA VAL A 142 6.23 -5.09 -12.17
C VAL A 142 6.06 -4.59 -13.60
N PHE A 143 5.13 -3.65 -13.82
CA PHE A 143 4.90 -3.06 -15.14
C PHE A 143 6.17 -2.46 -15.74
N LYS A 144 6.92 -1.66 -14.98
CA LYS A 144 8.19 -1.07 -15.43
C LYS A 144 9.22 -2.12 -15.84
N LYS A 145 9.29 -3.25 -15.13
CA LYS A 145 10.20 -4.36 -15.47
C LYS A 145 9.80 -5.05 -16.76
N VAL A 146 8.50 -5.27 -16.97
CA VAL A 146 7.95 -5.80 -18.22
C VAL A 146 8.30 -4.86 -19.39
N VAL A 147 8.02 -3.56 -19.23
CA VAL A 147 8.38 -2.52 -20.21
C VAL A 147 9.87 -2.51 -20.53
N ALA A 148 10.73 -2.58 -19.52
CA ALA A 148 12.18 -2.62 -19.73
C ALA A 148 12.61 -3.86 -20.53
N LYS A 149 12.03 -5.03 -20.25
CA LYS A 149 12.31 -6.27 -20.98
C LYS A 149 11.87 -6.18 -22.45
N ILE A 150 10.70 -5.61 -22.74
CA ILE A 150 10.23 -5.36 -24.11
C ILE A 150 11.26 -4.52 -24.87
N LYS A 151 11.66 -3.38 -24.28
CA LYS A 151 12.60 -2.44 -24.90
C LYS A 151 13.97 -3.08 -25.16
N ILE A 152 14.44 -3.97 -24.29
CA ILE A 152 15.74 -4.65 -24.45
C ILE A 152 15.67 -5.78 -25.48
N SER A 153 14.59 -6.57 -25.47
CA SER A 153 14.45 -7.75 -26.34
C SER A 153 13.97 -7.42 -27.75
N ASN A 154 13.45 -6.20 -27.98
CA ASN A 154 12.89 -5.74 -29.24
C ASN A 154 11.88 -6.73 -29.86
N SER A 155 11.19 -7.47 -28.99
CA SER A 155 10.28 -8.57 -29.33
C SER A 155 8.93 -8.33 -28.66
N GLU A 156 7.85 -8.80 -29.30
CA GLU A 156 6.52 -8.78 -28.69
C GLU A 156 6.52 -9.61 -27.40
N VAL A 157 6.00 -9.03 -26.31
CA VAL A 157 5.91 -9.76 -25.06
C VAL A 157 4.71 -10.69 -25.07
N THR A 158 5.01 -11.98 -24.93
CA THR A 158 4.03 -13.03 -24.76
C THR A 158 3.65 -13.20 -23.29
N VAL A 159 2.50 -13.81 -23.03
CA VAL A 159 2.05 -14.16 -21.68
C VAL A 159 3.09 -15.03 -20.95
N ASP A 160 3.77 -15.93 -21.67
CA ASP A 160 4.77 -16.82 -21.06
C ASP A 160 6.01 -16.06 -20.58
N ALA A 161 6.50 -15.07 -21.35
CA ALA A 161 7.61 -14.22 -20.93
C ALA A 161 7.27 -13.42 -19.67
N ILE A 162 6.00 -13.04 -19.50
CA ILE A 162 5.55 -12.34 -18.29
C ILE A 162 5.46 -13.27 -17.10
N ARG A 163 5.00 -14.51 -17.30
CA ARG A 163 4.98 -15.49 -16.22
C ARG A 163 6.37 -15.76 -15.67
N GLU A 164 7.40 -15.78 -16.52
CA GLU A 164 8.79 -15.87 -16.07
C GLU A 164 9.21 -14.64 -15.26
N ILE A 165 8.91 -13.43 -15.73
CA ILE A 165 9.21 -12.19 -14.98
C ILE A 165 8.48 -12.18 -13.64
N LEU A 166 7.21 -12.58 -13.59
CA LEU A 166 6.43 -12.62 -12.35
C LEU A 166 7.01 -13.62 -11.35
N LYS A 167 7.50 -14.78 -11.83
CA LYS A 167 8.21 -15.77 -11.01
C LYS A 167 9.51 -15.21 -10.42
N ASP A 168 10.35 -14.59 -11.24
CA ASP A 168 11.60 -13.96 -10.79
C ASP A 168 11.37 -12.88 -9.71
N LEU A 169 10.18 -12.29 -9.70
CA LEU A 169 9.78 -11.26 -8.75
C LEU A 169 9.03 -11.79 -7.53
N ASN A 170 8.91 -13.11 -7.38
CA ASN A 170 8.09 -13.76 -6.35
C ASN A 170 6.63 -13.27 -6.33
N PHE A 171 6.11 -12.75 -7.44
CA PHE A 171 4.68 -12.53 -7.66
C PHE A 171 4.07 -13.76 -8.31
N GLU A 172 4.47 -14.95 -7.85
CA GLU A 172 3.72 -16.16 -8.18
C GLU A 172 2.28 -15.94 -7.73
N ARG A 173 1.31 -16.45 -8.51
CA ARG A 173 -0.07 -16.51 -8.05
C ARG A 173 -0.01 -17.10 -6.65
N SER A 174 -0.48 -16.35 -5.65
CA SER A 174 -0.82 -17.00 -4.38
C SER A 174 -1.77 -18.11 -4.79
N THR A 175 -1.33 -19.35 -4.76
CA THR A 175 -2.22 -20.49 -4.91
C THR A 175 -3.27 -20.23 -3.84
N ILE A 176 -4.50 -19.95 -4.27
CA ILE A 176 -5.59 -19.71 -3.33
C ILE A 176 -5.65 -21.00 -2.54
N VAL A 177 -5.20 -20.95 -1.29
CA VAL A 177 -5.14 -22.12 -0.44
C VAL A 177 -6.58 -22.41 -0.06
N THR A 178 -7.21 -23.30 -0.81
CA THR A 178 -8.59 -23.69 -0.57
C THR A 178 -8.65 -24.81 0.46
N ILE A 179 -9.73 -24.90 1.23
CA ILE A 179 -9.93 -26.00 2.17
C ILE A 179 -9.81 -27.38 1.46
N PRO A 180 -10.40 -27.61 0.26
CA PRO A 180 -10.15 -28.82 -0.51
C PRO A 180 -8.67 -29.06 -0.82
N GLY A 181 -7.94 -28.02 -1.24
CA GLY A 181 -6.50 -28.13 -1.52
C GLY A 181 -5.69 -28.52 -0.28
N ILE A 182 -5.99 -27.93 0.88
CA ILE A 182 -5.37 -28.30 2.16
C ILE A 182 -5.68 -29.76 2.50
N GLN A 183 -6.93 -30.19 2.34
CA GLN A 183 -7.34 -31.57 2.63
C GLN A 183 -6.63 -32.57 1.73
N GLU A 184 -6.50 -32.28 0.44
CA GLU A 184 -5.78 -33.11 -0.52
C GLU A 184 -4.29 -33.20 -0.19
N SER A 185 -3.61 -32.07 0.05
CA SER A 185 -2.18 -32.06 0.38
C SER A 185 -1.88 -32.77 1.70
N VAL A 186 -2.73 -32.59 2.72
CA VAL A 186 -2.56 -33.28 4.01
C VAL A 186 -2.85 -34.77 3.86
N ALA A 187 -3.88 -35.15 3.09
CA ALA A 187 -4.19 -36.55 2.83
C ALA A 187 -3.03 -37.26 2.13
N GLU A 188 -2.48 -36.65 1.08
CA GLU A 188 -1.34 -37.18 0.34
C GLU A 188 -0.10 -37.34 1.22
N TYR A 189 0.26 -36.33 2.02
CA TYR A 189 1.44 -36.37 2.89
C TYR A 189 1.40 -37.51 3.92
N PHE A 190 0.21 -37.81 4.45
CA PHE A 190 0.02 -38.87 5.45
C PHE A 190 -0.42 -40.21 4.84
N ASN A 191 -0.43 -40.36 3.51
CA ASN A 191 -0.94 -41.53 2.79
C ASN A 191 -2.38 -41.92 3.20
N LEU A 192 -3.23 -40.92 3.36
CA LEU A 192 -4.65 -41.05 3.67
C LEU A 192 -5.50 -40.62 2.47
N THR A 193 -6.79 -40.93 2.51
CA THR A 193 -7.76 -40.32 1.59
C THR A 193 -8.41 -39.09 2.23
N VAL A 194 -8.88 -38.15 1.41
CA VAL A 194 -9.69 -37.01 1.91
C VAL A 194 -10.92 -37.51 2.68
N SER A 195 -11.48 -38.66 2.28
CA SER A 195 -12.61 -39.30 2.99
C SER A 195 -12.24 -39.73 4.41
N ASP A 196 -11.00 -40.15 4.66
CA ASP A 196 -10.52 -40.50 6.02
C ASP A 196 -10.43 -39.26 6.91
N LEU A 197 -9.97 -38.14 6.35
CA LEU A 197 -9.91 -36.86 7.05
C LEU A 197 -11.30 -36.32 7.42
N VAL A 198 -12.30 -36.50 6.56
CA VAL A 198 -13.69 -36.05 6.81
C VAL A 198 -14.49 -37.07 7.64
N GLY A 199 -14.08 -38.34 7.61
CA GLY A 199 -14.78 -39.45 8.27
C GLY A 199 -14.79 -39.37 9.80
N LYS A 200 -15.62 -40.23 10.42
CA LYS A 200 -15.82 -40.27 11.89
C LYS A 200 -14.71 -41.02 12.65
N SER A 201 -13.69 -41.54 11.95
CA SER A 201 -12.64 -42.35 12.58
C SER A 201 -11.87 -41.53 13.61
N ARG A 202 -11.62 -42.17 14.76
CA ARG A 202 -10.88 -41.61 15.91
C ARG A 202 -9.49 -42.25 16.09
N VAL A 203 -9.04 -43.03 15.10
CA VAL A 203 -7.70 -43.62 15.09
C VAL A 203 -6.67 -42.49 15.08
N LYS A 204 -5.66 -42.58 15.94
CA LYS A 204 -4.66 -41.52 16.14
C LYS A 204 -3.97 -41.09 14.85
N GLU A 205 -3.70 -42.05 13.96
CA GLU A 205 -3.09 -41.85 12.64
C GLU A 205 -3.93 -40.99 11.69
N ILE A 206 -5.24 -40.88 11.92
CA ILE A 206 -6.15 -40.02 11.13
C ILE A 206 -6.44 -38.70 11.88
N VAL A 207 -6.53 -38.75 13.21
CA VAL A 207 -6.85 -37.58 14.04
C VAL A 207 -5.76 -36.51 13.96
N ILE A 208 -4.48 -36.89 13.98
CA ILE A 208 -3.36 -35.94 13.90
C ILE A 208 -3.36 -35.20 12.55
N PRO A 209 -3.39 -35.89 11.39
CA PRO A 209 -3.54 -35.24 10.08
C PRO A 209 -4.77 -34.34 9.99
N ARG A 210 -5.92 -34.77 10.51
CA ARG A 210 -7.15 -33.95 10.54
C ARG A 210 -6.96 -32.63 11.31
N GLN A 211 -6.31 -32.68 12.46
CA GLN A 211 -6.00 -31.49 13.26
C GLN A 211 -5.03 -30.55 12.53
N ILE A 212 -4.04 -31.10 11.84
CA ILE A 212 -3.11 -30.32 11.00
C ILE A 212 -3.88 -29.64 9.85
N ALA A 213 -4.76 -30.36 9.15
CA ALA A 213 -5.59 -29.77 8.09
C ALA A 213 -6.50 -28.65 8.62
N MET A 214 -7.12 -28.83 9.80
CA MET A 214 -7.95 -27.79 10.45
C MET A 214 -7.13 -26.58 10.88
N TYR A 215 -5.91 -26.79 11.39
CA TYR A 215 -5.00 -25.72 11.76
C TYR A 215 -4.57 -24.93 10.53
N LEU A 216 -4.10 -25.61 9.48
CA LEU A 216 -3.70 -24.98 8.22
C LEU A 216 -4.86 -24.21 7.59
N ALA A 217 -6.08 -24.76 7.60
CA ALA A 217 -7.27 -24.08 7.08
C ALA A 217 -7.72 -22.85 7.88
N ARG A 218 -7.18 -22.67 9.09
CA ARG A 218 -7.43 -21.50 9.92
C ARG A 218 -6.35 -20.43 9.75
N GLU A 219 -5.10 -20.84 9.51
CA GLU A 219 -3.94 -19.94 9.47
C GLU A 219 -3.56 -19.48 8.05
N LEU A 220 -3.87 -20.28 7.02
CA LEU A 220 -3.63 -19.99 5.60
C LEU A 220 -4.92 -19.54 4.90
#